data_AF-A0A8T0D238-F1
#
_entry.id   AF-A0A8T0D238-F1
#
_cell.length_a   1.000
_cell.length_b   1.000
_cell.length_c   1.000
_cell.angle_alpha   90.00
_cell.angle_beta   90.00
_cell.angle_gamma   90.00
#
_symmetry.space_group_name_H-M   'P 1'
#
loop_
_entity.id
_entity.type
_entity.pdbx_description
1 polymer ?
#
loop_
_entity_poly.entity_id
_entity_poly.type
_entity_poly.pdbx_seq_one_letter_code
_entity_poly.pdbx_strand_id
1 'polypeptide(L)'
;MQVGSPVVMKVSEIPKTFVQDQYLRKPDITANTFEWQEDMELLSKFLSREDAIKADHLQYLRNNPVVNDMLSDFLQALLMHKPENTVGFAMEYFKNTSPYSLPTRLFLSTNH
;
A
#
# COMPACT_ATOMS: atom_id res chain seq x y z
N MET A 1 66.36 -9.30 5.24
CA MET A 1 65.10 -9.96 4.84
C MET A 1 64.49 -9.13 3.74
N GLN A 2 64.31 -9.70 2.55
CA GLN A 2 63.54 -9.06 1.48
C GLN A 2 62.61 -10.14 0.91
N VAL A 3 61.34 -10.04 1.28
CA VAL A 3 60.29 -10.94 0.84
C VAL A 3 59.37 -10.14 -0.09
N GLY A 4 59.12 -10.67 -1.28
CA GLY A 4 58.12 -10.16 -2.21
C GLY A 4 58.71 -9.61 -3.51
N SER A 5 58.80 -10.47 -4.53
CA SER A 5 58.88 -10.02 -5.92
C SER A 5 57.45 -9.96 -6.47
N PRO A 6 56.98 -8.84 -7.05
CA PRO A 6 55.63 -8.76 -7.60
C PRO A 6 55.56 -9.63 -8.86
N VAL A 7 54.74 -10.67 -8.80
CA VAL A 7 54.44 -11.50 -9.97
C VAL A 7 53.45 -10.75 -10.85
N VAL A 8 53.86 -10.38 -12.05
CA VAL A 8 52.98 -9.79 -13.07
C VAL A 8 52.58 -10.89 -14.03
N MET A 9 51.31 -11.29 -13.98
CA MET A 9 50.75 -12.25 -14.93
C MET A 9 50.14 -11.48 -16.10
N LYS A 10 50.63 -11.70 -17.32
CA LYS A 10 50.04 -11.12 -18.54
C LYS A 10 49.02 -12.10 -19.11
N VAL A 11 47.78 -11.65 -19.21
CA VAL A 11 46.71 -12.38 -19.88
C VAL A 11 46.94 -12.31 -21.39
N SER A 12 47.20 -13.47 -22.02
CA SER A 12 47.54 -13.55 -23.45
C SER A 12 46.34 -13.36 -24.38
N GLU A 13 45.14 -13.73 -23.93
CA GLU A 13 43.91 -13.70 -24.73
C GLU A 13 42.75 -13.17 -23.89
N ILE A 14 41.90 -12.35 -24.50
CA ILE A 14 40.70 -11.85 -23.85
C ILE A 14 39.74 -13.03 -23.70
N PRO A 15 39.29 -13.38 -22.47
CA PRO A 15 38.31 -14.44 -22.29
C PRO A 15 37.04 -14.08 -23.06
N LYS A 16 36.51 -15.03 -23.83
CA LYS A 16 35.27 -14.83 -24.58
C LYS A 16 34.17 -14.45 -23.60
N THR A 17 33.47 -13.36 -23.89
CA THR A 17 32.28 -12.95 -23.15
C THR A 17 31.32 -14.12 -23.08
N PHE A 18 30.82 -14.42 -21.89
CA PHE A 18 29.79 -15.44 -21.71
C PHE A 18 28.59 -15.04 -22.57
N VAL A 19 28.32 -15.79 -23.63
CA VAL A 19 27.15 -15.55 -24.49
C VAL A 19 25.94 -16.09 -23.72
N GLN A 20 25.19 -15.17 -23.14
CA GLN A 20 23.98 -15.44 -22.36
C GLN A 20 22.80 -15.82 -23.27
N ASP A 21 22.98 -16.79 -24.19
CA ASP A 21 21.95 -17.13 -25.18
C ASP A 21 21.37 -18.54 -24.98
N GLN A 22 21.08 -18.90 -23.72
CA GLN A 22 20.03 -19.88 -23.48
C GLN A 22 19.34 -19.61 -22.14
N TYR A 23 18.52 -18.57 -22.12
CA TYR A 23 17.45 -18.50 -21.14
C TYR A 23 16.59 -19.76 -21.33
N LEU A 24 16.32 -20.49 -20.25
CA LEU A 24 15.31 -21.54 -20.25
C LEU A 24 14.05 -20.97 -20.89
N ARG A 25 13.40 -21.73 -21.79
CA ARG A 25 12.12 -21.31 -22.38
C ARG A 25 11.21 -20.91 -21.23
N LYS A 26 10.70 -19.67 -21.26
CA LYS A 26 9.74 -19.18 -20.26
C LYS A 26 8.64 -20.23 -20.14
N PRO A 27 8.40 -20.81 -18.95
CA PRO A 27 7.33 -21.78 -18.80
C PRO A 27 6.03 -21.13 -19.26
N ASP A 28 5.25 -21.87 -20.02
CA ASP A 28 3.91 -21.45 -20.43
C ASP A 28 3.01 -21.56 -19.20
N ILE A 29 3.15 -20.59 -18.30
CA ILE A 29 2.27 -20.43 -17.16
C ILE A 29 0.95 -19.99 -17.78
N THR A 30 0.09 -20.97 -18.09
CA THR A 30 -1.32 -20.68 -18.32
C THR A 30 -1.78 -19.94 -17.09
N ALA A 31 -2.17 -18.67 -17.26
CA ALA A 31 -2.72 -17.88 -16.18
C ALA A 31 -4.04 -18.56 -15.78
N ASN A 32 -3.96 -19.53 -14.88
CA ASN A 32 -5.12 -19.97 -14.12
C ASN A 32 -5.63 -18.70 -13.44
N THR A 33 -6.88 -18.35 -13.71
CA THR A 33 -7.50 -17.20 -13.05
C THR A 33 -7.35 -17.40 -11.55
N PHE A 34 -6.55 -16.55 -10.91
CA PHE A 34 -6.26 -16.67 -9.50
C PHE A 34 -7.49 -16.21 -8.72
N GLU A 35 -8.33 -17.18 -8.36
CA GLU A 35 -9.54 -16.96 -7.56
C GLU A 35 -9.18 -17.11 -6.08
N TRP A 36 -8.64 -16.05 -5.48
CA TRP A 36 -8.21 -16.04 -4.07
C TRP A 36 -9.35 -16.38 -3.08
N GLN A 37 -10.60 -16.19 -3.49
CA GLN A 37 -11.79 -16.45 -2.67
C GLN A 37 -12.04 -17.96 -2.45
N GLU A 38 -11.56 -18.80 -3.37
CA GLU A 38 -11.69 -20.26 -3.28
C GLU A 38 -10.56 -20.89 -2.42
N ASP A 39 -9.49 -20.13 -2.19
CA ASP A 39 -8.43 -20.53 -1.28
C ASP A 39 -8.83 -20.21 0.17
N MET A 40 -9.11 -21.26 0.95
CA MET A 40 -9.53 -21.12 2.36
C MET A 40 -8.51 -20.33 3.21
N GLU A 41 -7.21 -20.46 2.97
CA GLU A 41 -6.20 -19.73 3.74
C GLU A 41 -6.24 -18.24 3.41
N LEU A 42 -6.33 -17.89 2.13
CA LEU A 42 -6.40 -16.50 1.68
C LEU A 42 -7.70 -15.83 2.11
N LEU A 43 -8.83 -16.53 1.98
CA LEU A 43 -10.12 -16.03 2.46
C LEU A 43 -10.08 -15.79 3.97
N SER A 44 -9.52 -16.72 4.76
CA SER A 44 -9.39 -16.55 6.21
C SER A 44 -8.54 -15.34 6.58
N LYS A 45 -7.42 -15.12 5.88
CA LYS A 45 -6.55 -13.95 6.10
C LYS A 45 -7.27 -12.66 5.76
N PHE A 46 -7.99 -12.64 4.65
CA PHE A 46 -8.78 -11.48 4.22
C PHE A 46 -9.82 -11.11 5.28
N LEU A 47 -10.65 -12.06 5.70
CA LEU A 47 -11.71 -11.83 6.69
C LEU A 47 -11.15 -11.34 8.03
N SER A 48 -10.06 -11.97 8.50
CA SER A 48 -9.40 -11.55 9.75
C SER A 48 -8.89 -10.11 9.66
N ARG A 49 -8.32 -9.72 8.51
CA ARG A 49 -7.83 -8.36 8.29
C ARG A 49 -8.96 -7.35 8.19
N GLU A 50 -10.05 -7.71 7.51
CA GLU A 50 -11.25 -6.89 7.40
C GLU A 50 -11.84 -6.60 8.78
N ASP A 51 -12.02 -7.62 9.61
CA ASP A 51 -12.55 -7.49 10.96
C ASP A 51 -11.65 -6.66 11.86
N ALA A 52 -10.33 -6.84 11.78
CA ALA A 52 -9.37 -6.02 12.52
C ALA A 52 -9.48 -4.53 12.13
N ILE A 53 -9.58 -4.22 10.83
CA ILE A 53 -9.75 -2.84 10.36
C ILE A 53 -11.08 -2.24 10.85
N LYS A 54 -12.17 -3.00 10.81
CA LYS A 54 -13.48 -2.56 11.33
C LYS A 54 -13.40 -2.28 12.83
N ALA A 55 -12.78 -3.18 13.60
CA ALA A 55 -12.62 -3.01 15.03
C ALA A 55 -11.80 -1.76 15.38
N ASP A 56 -10.67 -1.56 14.71
CA ASP A 56 -9.82 -0.36 14.87
C ASP A 56 -10.60 0.91 14.53
N HIS A 57 -11.38 0.91 13.44
CA HIS A 57 -12.20 2.04 13.04
C HIS A 57 -13.27 2.37 14.09
N LEU A 58 -13.99 1.37 14.60
CA LEU A 58 -14.98 1.56 15.64
C LEU A 58 -14.35 2.04 16.95
N GLN A 59 -13.16 1.55 17.30
CA GLN A 59 -12.42 2.03 18.45
C GLN A 59 -11.99 3.50 18.26
N TYR A 60 -11.51 3.87 17.09
CA TYR A 60 -11.18 5.26 16.76
C TYR A 60 -12.39 6.18 16.95
N LEU A 61 -13.56 5.82 16.42
CA LEU A 61 -14.78 6.64 16.59
C LEU A 61 -15.22 6.74 18.05
N ARG A 62 -15.13 5.65 18.82
CA ARG A 62 -15.43 5.66 20.27
C ARG A 62 -14.50 6.59 21.05
N ASN A 63 -13.22 6.62 20.68
CA ASN A 63 -12.21 7.42 21.37
C ASN A 63 -12.22 8.89 20.94
N ASN A 64 -12.84 9.23 19.81
CA ASN A 64 -12.86 10.57 19.23
C ASN A 64 -14.31 11.08 19.05
N PRO A 65 -15.01 11.44 20.15
CA PRO A 65 -16.40 11.88 20.10
C PRO A 65 -16.61 13.12 19.20
N VAL A 66 -15.58 13.96 19.05
CA VAL A 66 -15.56 15.12 18.15
C VAL A 66 -15.93 14.75 16.71
N VAL A 67 -15.59 13.54 16.25
CA VAL A 67 -15.96 13.08 14.90
C VAL A 67 -17.47 12.89 14.79
N ASN A 68 -18.12 12.33 15.82
CA ASN A 68 -19.57 12.16 15.82
C ASN A 68 -20.30 13.50 15.91
N ASP A 69 -19.79 14.44 16.72
CA ASP A 69 -20.37 15.78 16.84
C ASP A 69 -20.29 16.51 15.49
N MET A 70 -19.11 16.50 14.86
CA MET A 70 -18.88 17.09 13.54
C MET A 70 -19.79 16.48 12.46
N LEU A 71 -19.96 15.15 12.46
CA LEU A 71 -20.88 14.49 11.52
C LEU A 71 -22.34 14.85 11.78
N SER A 72 -22.73 15.01 13.05
CA SER A 72 -24.08 15.41 13.44
C SER A 72 -24.39 16.83 12.96
N ASP A 73 -23.46 17.76 13.15
CA ASP A 73 -23.58 19.14 12.66
C ASP A 73 -23.66 19.19 11.13
N PHE A 74 -22.86 18.35 10.44
CA PHE A 74 -22.94 18.23 8.99
C PHE A 74 -24.30 17.72 8.52
N LEU A 75 -24.81 16.65 9.15
CA LEU A 75 -26.12 16.09 8.82
C LEU A 75 -27.24 17.10 9.07
N GLN A 76 -27.17 17.87 10.15
CA GLN A 76 -28.13 18.93 10.43
C GLN A 76 -28.10 20.00 9.34
N ALA A 77 -26.92 20.47 8.95
CA ALA A 77 -26.77 21.43 7.85
C ALA A 77 -27.29 20.86 6.51
N LEU A 78 -26.98 19.59 6.22
CA LEU A 78 -27.43 18.91 5.01
C LEU A 78 -28.97 18.82 4.94
N LEU A 79 -29.61 18.48 6.06
CA LEU A 79 -31.06 18.38 6.15
C LEU A 79 -31.76 19.75 6.05
N MET A 80 -31.14 20.81 6.59
CA MET A 80 -31.70 22.17 6.47
C MET A 80 -31.58 22.73 5.06
N HIS A 81 -30.44 22.55 4.40
CA HIS A 81 -30.18 23.13 3.08
C HIS A 81 -30.72 22.29 1.93
N LYS A 82 -30.87 20.96 2.13
CA LYS A 82 -31.33 19.98 1.13
C LYS A 82 -30.78 20.25 -0.29
N PRO A 83 -29.46 20.34 -0.44
CA PRO A 83 -28.85 20.67 -1.72
C PRO A 83 -29.07 19.53 -2.73
N GLU A 84 -29.20 19.87 -4.02
CA GLU A 84 -29.24 18.86 -5.09
C GLU A 84 -27.91 18.10 -5.22
N ASN A 85 -26.79 18.79 -4.99
CA ASN A 85 -25.45 18.19 -4.99
C ASN A 85 -24.91 18.05 -3.57
N THR A 86 -25.13 16.87 -2.98
CA THR A 86 -24.71 16.54 -1.61
C THR A 86 -23.18 16.47 -1.47
N VAL A 87 -22.46 16.01 -2.51
CA VAL A 87 -21.00 15.88 -2.50
C VAL A 87 -20.33 17.24 -2.55
N GLY A 88 -20.82 18.14 -3.43
CA GLY A 88 -20.32 19.51 -3.51
C GLY A 88 -20.53 20.29 -2.21
N PHE A 89 -21.70 20.11 -1.59
CA PHE A 89 -21.99 20.69 -0.28
C PHE A 89 -21.05 20.17 0.81
N ALA A 90 -20.77 18.85 0.84
CA ALA A 90 -19.82 18.28 1.79
C ALA A 90 -18.41 18.85 1.62
N MET A 91 -17.93 18.97 0.38
CA MET A 91 -16.63 19.58 0.08
C MET A 91 -16.52 21.00 0.62
N GLU A 92 -17.57 21.81 0.44
CA GLU A 92 -17.59 23.19 0.92
C GLU A 92 -17.68 23.25 2.45
N TYR A 93 -18.55 22.44 3.05
CA TYR A 93 -18.74 22.36 4.50
C TYR A 93 -17.46 21.97 5.24
N PHE A 94 -16.75 20.94 4.77
CA PHE A 94 -15.51 20.45 5.39
C PHE A 94 -14.25 21.17 4.93
N LYS A 95 -14.35 22.17 4.04
CA LYS A 95 -13.19 22.91 3.50
C LYS A 95 -12.32 23.54 4.59
N ASN A 96 -12.95 24.01 5.66
CA ASN A 96 -12.29 24.73 6.75
C ASN A 96 -12.10 23.88 8.03
N THR A 97 -12.50 22.60 8.03
CA THR A 97 -12.34 21.72 9.20
C THR A 97 -10.94 21.14 9.35
N SER A 98 -9.95 21.63 8.59
CA SER A 98 -8.56 21.20 8.66
C SER A 98 -7.63 22.28 9.24
N PRO A 99 -7.39 22.27 10.57
CA PRO A 99 -6.17 22.82 11.15
C PRO A 99 -5.01 21.80 11.15
N TYR A 100 -5.28 20.52 10.85
CA TYR A 100 -4.28 19.45 10.82
C TYR A 100 -4.50 18.59 9.59
N SER A 101 -3.56 18.66 8.63
CA SER A 101 -3.44 17.65 7.59
C SER A 101 -3.56 16.28 8.23
N LEU A 102 -4.46 15.43 7.70
CA LEU A 102 -4.61 14.05 8.13
C LEU A 102 -3.23 13.44 8.37
N PRO A 103 -2.99 12.72 9.49
CA PRO A 103 -1.81 11.88 9.60
C PRO A 103 -1.96 10.78 8.57
N THR A 104 -1.57 11.07 7.33
CA THR A 104 -1.37 10.09 6.29
C THR A 104 -0.30 9.18 6.84
N ARG A 105 -0.69 8.03 7.36
CA ARG A 105 0.23 6.92 7.60
C ARG A 105 0.74 6.56 6.21
N LEU A 106 1.84 7.20 5.81
CA LEU A 106 2.61 6.79 4.66
C LEU A 106 3.05 5.36 5.00
N PHE A 107 2.43 4.38 4.34
CA PHE A 107 2.97 3.03 4.31
C PHE A 107 4.31 3.14 3.56
N LEU A 108 5.35 3.48 4.30
CA LEU A 108 6.73 3.31 3.84
C LEU A 108 6.92 1.80 3.74
N SER A 109 6.74 1.27 2.53
CA SER A 109 7.14 -0.09 2.19
C SER A 109 8.65 -0.15 2.40
N THR A 110 9.07 -0.68 3.53
CA THR A 110 10.47 -1.03 3.76
C THR A 110 10.75 -2.27 2.94
N ASN A 111 11.22 -2.09 1.71
CA ASN A 111 11.84 -3.16 0.96
C ASN A 111 13.20 -3.45 1.62
N HIS A 112 13.40 -4.68 2.09
CA HIS A 112 14.70 -5.20 2.50
C HIS A 112 14.94 -6.54 1.82
#